data_AF-A0A3D3H0S7-F1
#
_entry.id   AF-A0A3D3H0S7-F1
#
_cell.length_a   1.000
_cell.length_b   1.000
_cell.length_c   1.000
_cell.angle_alpha   90.00
_cell.angle_beta   90.00
_cell.angle_gamma   90.00
#
_symmetry.space_group_name_H-M   'P 1'
#
loop_
_entity.id
_entity.type
_entity.pdbx_description
1 polymer ?
#
loop_
_entity_poly.entity_id
_entity_poly.type
_entity_poly.pdbx_seq_one_letter_code
_entity_poly.pdbx_strand_id
1 'polypeptide(L)'
;MFNDISGQKVPAVTFPIIADDAWSSRNYDDIFANKTVVVFSLPGAFTPTCSSSHLPRYNELAPTFFANGIDEIICVSVNDTFVMNAWAKDQDADKISFIPDGNGEFTQGMGLLVNKAEIGFGKRSWRYAMLVKNGIIEKMFIEADLPGDPFEVSDADTMLNFINPEAAQSTEVAIFTKHGCSHCTKAKALLTAQGLQYEELVLGEDTTITAMRAISNADTTPQIFIDGKYIGGNDELVKYFS
;
A
#
# COMPACT_ATOMS: atom_id res chain seq x y z
N MET A 1 -22.74 -14.73 -3.66
CA MET A 1 -22.65 -13.36 -3.13
C MET A 1 -22.01 -13.45 -1.76
N PHE A 2 -20.88 -12.78 -1.59
CA PHE A 2 -20.17 -12.74 -0.30
C PHE A 2 -20.96 -11.93 0.72
N ASN A 3 -20.85 -12.29 1.99
CA ASN A 3 -21.54 -11.60 3.07
C ASN A 3 -20.64 -10.51 3.64
N ASP A 4 -21.15 -9.29 3.75
CA ASP A 4 -20.54 -8.25 4.57
C ASP A 4 -20.82 -8.58 6.05
N ILE A 5 -19.76 -8.81 6.81
CA ILE A 5 -19.82 -9.14 8.24
C ILE A 5 -19.31 -8.00 9.13
N SER A 6 -19.36 -6.75 8.63
CA SER A 6 -19.08 -5.56 9.43
C SER A 6 -19.93 -5.56 10.71
N GLY A 7 -19.32 -5.12 11.81
CA GLY A 7 -19.84 -5.20 13.18
C GLY A 7 -19.48 -6.49 13.93
N GLN A 8 -18.95 -7.52 13.24
CA GLN A 8 -18.53 -8.77 13.87
C GLN A 8 -17.04 -8.76 14.25
N LYS A 9 -16.65 -9.70 15.11
CA LYS A 9 -15.23 -9.94 15.41
C LYS A 9 -14.55 -10.66 14.25
N VAL A 10 -13.30 -10.32 13.97
CA VAL A 10 -12.46 -11.11 13.07
C VAL A 10 -12.22 -12.51 13.66
N PRO A 11 -11.99 -13.55 12.83
CA PRO A 11 -11.64 -14.88 13.30
C PRO A 11 -10.38 -14.88 14.17
N ALA A 12 -10.44 -15.56 15.31
CA ALA A 12 -9.29 -15.76 16.19
C ALA A 12 -8.43 -16.92 15.64
N VAL A 13 -7.35 -16.57 14.95
CA VAL A 13 -6.40 -17.51 14.33
C VAL A 13 -4.98 -17.22 14.83
N THR A 14 -4.14 -18.26 14.87
CA THR A 14 -2.70 -18.13 15.11
C THR A 14 -1.96 -18.53 13.84
N PHE A 15 -1.20 -17.60 13.28
CA PHE A 15 -0.44 -17.78 12.04
C PHE A 15 0.98 -18.23 12.35
N PRO A 16 1.41 -19.42 11.90
CA PRO A 16 2.81 -19.80 11.93
C PRO A 16 3.62 -18.92 10.98
N ILE A 17 4.67 -18.29 11.49
CA ILE A 17 5.54 -17.41 10.70
C ILE A 17 7.01 -17.82 10.86
N ILE A 18 7.84 -17.40 9.91
CA ILE A 18 9.29 -17.37 10.07
C ILE A 18 9.72 -15.92 10.24
N ALA A 19 10.34 -15.65 11.39
CA ALA A 19 10.98 -14.37 11.71
C ALA A 19 12.39 -14.66 12.23
N ASP A 20 13.38 -13.86 11.79
CA ASP A 20 14.79 -14.03 12.17
C ASP A 20 15.31 -15.47 11.97
N ASP A 21 14.97 -16.08 10.83
CA ASP A 21 15.30 -17.46 10.45
C ASP A 21 14.80 -18.55 11.43
N ALA A 22 13.82 -18.23 12.29
CA ALA A 22 13.23 -19.14 13.25
C ALA A 22 11.69 -19.19 13.15
N TRP A 23 11.13 -20.34 13.51
CA TRP A 23 9.68 -20.49 13.66
C TRP A 23 9.18 -19.63 14.83
N SER A 24 8.13 -18.87 14.56
CA SER A 24 7.39 -18.08 15.52
C SER A 24 5.90 -18.13 15.15
N SER A 25 5.10 -17.30 15.82
CA SER A 25 3.69 -17.15 15.51
C SER A 25 3.23 -15.72 15.72
N ARG A 26 2.23 -15.29 14.96
CA ARG A 26 1.41 -14.14 15.31
C ARG A 26 -0.04 -14.56 15.48
N ASN A 27 -0.63 -14.18 16.59
CA ASN A 27 -2.01 -14.52 16.92
C ASN A 27 -2.94 -13.29 16.83
N TYR A 28 -4.22 -13.53 17.10
CA TYR A 28 -5.25 -12.50 17.14
C TYR A 28 -4.88 -11.30 18.04
N ASP A 29 -4.36 -11.55 19.24
CA ASP A 29 -4.05 -10.48 20.20
C ASP A 29 -2.87 -9.63 19.69
N ASP A 30 -1.86 -10.27 19.07
CA ASP A 30 -0.71 -9.58 18.49
C ASP A 30 -1.11 -8.63 17.37
N ILE A 31 -2.15 -8.97 16.61
CA ILE A 31 -2.55 -8.24 15.40
C ILE A 31 -3.68 -7.24 15.71
N PHE A 32 -4.73 -7.65 16.43
CA PHE A 32 -5.99 -6.90 16.46
C PHE A 32 -6.39 -6.33 17.83
N ALA A 33 -5.89 -6.88 18.94
CA ALA A 33 -6.29 -6.41 20.26
C ALA A 33 -5.76 -5.00 20.53
N ASN A 34 -6.66 -4.10 20.91
CA ASN A 34 -6.38 -2.68 21.20
C ASN A 34 -5.69 -1.92 20.04
N LYS A 35 -5.85 -2.38 18.80
CA LYS A 35 -5.29 -1.78 17.59
C LYS A 35 -6.38 -1.41 16.59
N THR A 36 -6.11 -0.41 15.77
CA THR A 36 -6.81 -0.11 14.53
C THR A 36 -5.97 -0.63 13.36
N VAL A 37 -6.49 -1.59 12.60
CA VAL A 37 -5.74 -2.33 11.59
C VAL A 37 -6.45 -2.22 10.26
N VAL A 38 -5.72 -1.86 9.21
CA VAL A 38 -6.17 -2.05 7.83
C VAL A 38 -5.73 -3.44 7.39
N VAL A 39 -6.68 -4.23 6.89
CA VAL A 39 -6.42 -5.55 6.34
C VAL A 39 -6.81 -5.55 4.87
N PHE A 40 -5.94 -6.03 4.00
CA PHE A 40 -6.33 -6.38 2.64
C PHE A 40 -5.88 -7.80 2.31
N SER A 41 -6.71 -8.51 1.56
CA SER A 41 -6.48 -9.90 1.19
C SER A 41 -6.45 -10.07 -0.31
N LEU A 42 -5.61 -11.00 -0.75
CA LEU A 42 -5.27 -11.20 -2.14
C LEU A 42 -5.39 -12.68 -2.53
N PRO A 43 -5.71 -12.99 -3.81
CA PRO A 43 -5.80 -14.38 -4.27
C PRO A 43 -4.53 -15.20 -4.12
N GLY A 44 -3.35 -14.57 -4.15
CA GLY A 44 -2.06 -15.24 -4.00
C GLY A 44 -0.89 -14.29 -4.15
N ALA A 45 0.23 -14.62 -3.50
CA ALA A 45 1.52 -13.98 -3.72
C ALA A 45 1.99 -14.14 -5.18
N PHE A 46 2.81 -13.21 -5.68
CA PHE A 46 3.37 -13.17 -7.04
C PHE A 46 2.37 -13.06 -8.20
N THR A 47 1.07 -12.87 -7.94
CA THR A 47 0.10 -12.67 -9.03
C THR A 47 0.11 -11.20 -9.54
N PRO A 48 -0.27 -10.94 -10.81
CA PRO A 48 -0.01 -9.64 -11.45
C PRO A 48 -0.62 -8.44 -10.73
N THR A 49 -1.95 -8.40 -10.55
CA THR A 49 -2.67 -7.26 -9.95
C THR A 49 -2.23 -6.99 -8.52
N CYS A 50 -1.90 -8.06 -7.79
CA CYS A 50 -1.41 -7.98 -6.43
C CYS A 50 -0.06 -7.27 -6.35
N SER A 51 0.82 -7.52 -7.32
CA SER A 51 2.21 -7.06 -7.32
C SER A 51 2.41 -5.72 -8.06
N SER A 52 1.51 -5.34 -8.96
CA SER A 52 1.66 -4.11 -9.75
C SER A 52 0.98 -2.89 -9.15
N SER A 53 -0.05 -3.06 -8.32
CA SER A 53 -0.93 -1.95 -7.94
C SER A 53 -1.48 -2.06 -6.53
N HIS A 54 -2.03 -3.21 -6.15
CA HIS A 54 -2.73 -3.35 -4.86
C HIS A 54 -1.77 -3.19 -3.67
N LEU A 55 -0.78 -4.07 -3.52
CA LEU A 55 0.20 -4.00 -2.43
C LEU A 55 1.07 -2.72 -2.49
N PRO A 56 1.65 -2.33 -3.65
CA PRO A 56 2.50 -1.14 -3.72
C PRO A 56 1.81 0.13 -3.22
N ARG A 57 0.54 0.34 -3.60
CA ARG A 57 -0.19 1.55 -3.20
C ARG A 57 -0.49 1.59 -1.70
N TYR A 58 -0.79 0.46 -1.06
CA TYR A 58 -0.87 0.41 0.41
C TYR A 58 0.48 0.73 1.08
N ASN A 59 1.59 0.22 0.54
CA ASN A 59 2.93 0.52 1.08
C ASN A 59 3.30 1.99 0.90
N GLU A 60 2.97 2.58 -0.24
CA GLU A 60 3.16 4.00 -0.53
C GLU A 60 2.37 4.89 0.45
N LEU A 61 1.07 4.60 0.63
CA LEU A 61 0.17 5.39 1.48
C LEU A 61 0.27 5.04 2.97
N ALA A 62 1.06 4.04 3.37
CA ALA A 62 1.20 3.61 4.76
C ALA A 62 1.52 4.76 5.74
N PRO A 63 2.43 5.71 5.44
CA PRO A 63 2.67 6.85 6.33
C PRO A 63 1.42 7.70 6.55
N THR A 64 0.59 7.88 5.51
CA THR A 64 -0.67 8.63 5.60
C THR A 64 -1.70 7.86 6.43
N PHE A 65 -1.82 6.54 6.26
CA PHE A 65 -2.67 5.72 7.12
C PHE A 65 -2.26 5.83 8.59
N PHE A 66 -0.96 5.72 8.89
CA PHE A 66 -0.44 5.81 10.26
C PHE A 66 -0.71 7.19 10.88
N ALA A 67 -0.52 8.27 10.12
CA ALA A 67 -0.86 9.62 10.56
C ALA A 67 -2.37 9.79 10.86
N ASN A 68 -3.23 8.95 10.28
CA ASN A 68 -4.68 8.93 10.48
C ASN A 68 -5.14 7.84 11.47
N GLY A 69 -4.24 7.34 12.32
CA GLY A 69 -4.61 6.49 13.46
C GLY A 69 -4.71 4.99 13.15
N ILE A 70 -4.17 4.54 12.01
CA ILE A 70 -3.94 3.12 11.76
C ILE A 70 -2.66 2.68 12.49
N ASP A 71 -2.71 1.62 13.27
CA ASP A 71 -1.57 1.07 13.99
C ASP A 71 -0.76 0.08 13.12
N GLU A 72 -1.44 -0.62 12.22
CA GLU A 72 -0.83 -1.66 11.39
C GLU A 72 -1.61 -1.83 10.07
N ILE A 73 -0.90 -2.06 8.97
CA ILE A 73 -1.49 -2.51 7.71
C ILE A 73 -0.99 -3.92 7.44
N ILE A 74 -1.91 -4.86 7.22
CA ILE A 74 -1.58 -6.26 6.98
C ILE A 74 -2.07 -6.73 5.61
N CYS A 75 -1.21 -7.46 4.91
CA CYS A 75 -1.51 -8.17 3.68
C CYS A 75 -1.72 -9.66 4.01
N VAL A 76 -2.93 -10.16 3.81
CA VAL A 76 -3.27 -11.58 4.02
C VAL A 76 -3.28 -12.32 2.69
N SER A 77 -2.70 -13.50 2.65
CA SER A 77 -2.92 -14.42 1.52
C SER A 77 -2.87 -15.87 1.96
N VAL A 78 -3.54 -16.74 1.20
CA VAL A 78 -3.55 -18.20 1.42
C VAL A 78 -2.28 -18.80 0.83
N ASN A 79 -1.16 -18.46 1.46
CA ASN A 79 0.19 -18.88 1.17
C ASN A 79 0.93 -19.11 2.49
N ASP A 80 1.92 -19.99 2.48
CA ASP A 80 2.79 -20.21 3.64
C ASP A 80 3.80 -19.06 3.82
N THR A 81 4.45 -19.04 4.99
CA THR A 81 5.40 -18.00 5.37
C THR A 81 6.64 -17.94 4.47
N PHE A 82 7.07 -19.03 3.84
CA PHE A 82 8.25 -18.99 2.96
C PHE A 82 7.93 -18.20 1.70
N VAL A 83 6.78 -18.49 1.09
CA VAL A 83 6.29 -17.76 -0.08
C VAL A 83 6.02 -16.30 0.26
N MET A 84 5.33 -16.03 1.37
CA MET A 84 5.00 -14.66 1.77
C MET A 84 6.25 -13.84 2.09
N ASN A 85 7.26 -14.41 2.76
CA ASN A 85 8.51 -13.70 3.06
C ASN A 85 9.33 -13.42 1.78
N ALA A 86 9.41 -14.40 0.88
CA ALA A 86 10.10 -14.22 -0.41
C ALA A 86 9.42 -13.13 -1.24
N TRP A 87 8.08 -13.11 -1.25
CA TRP A 87 7.32 -12.10 -1.96
C TRP A 87 7.43 -10.72 -1.31
N ALA A 88 7.37 -10.61 0.02
CA ALA A 88 7.56 -9.33 0.71
C ALA A 88 8.90 -8.68 0.34
N LYS A 89 9.98 -9.49 0.27
CA LYS A 89 11.29 -9.03 -0.18
C LYS A 89 11.33 -8.62 -1.64
N ASP A 90 10.64 -9.36 -2.52
CA ASP A 90 10.54 -9.05 -3.95
C ASP A 90 9.80 -7.72 -4.21
N GLN A 91 8.81 -7.41 -3.37
CA GLN A 91 7.97 -6.23 -3.50
C GLN A 91 8.52 -4.97 -2.82
N ASP A 92 9.62 -5.10 -2.08
CA ASP A 92 10.23 -4.02 -1.28
C ASP A 92 9.21 -3.28 -0.39
N ALA A 93 8.27 -4.05 0.18
CA ALA A 93 7.14 -3.52 0.95
C ALA A 93 7.42 -3.59 2.46
N ASP A 94 8.23 -2.66 2.96
CA ASP A 94 8.73 -2.62 4.33
C ASP A 94 7.72 -2.08 5.37
N LYS A 95 6.65 -1.40 4.94
CA LYS A 95 5.63 -0.81 5.84
C LYS A 95 4.40 -1.70 6.01
N ILE A 96 4.36 -2.86 5.36
CA ILE A 96 3.23 -3.78 5.36
C ILE A 96 3.63 -5.07 6.08
N SER A 97 2.77 -5.54 6.99
CA SER A 97 2.95 -6.86 7.62
C SER A 97 2.31 -7.97 6.78
N PHE A 98 3.08 -8.97 6.39
CA PHE A 98 2.62 -10.08 5.56
C PHE A 98 2.15 -11.23 6.46
N ILE A 99 0.87 -11.61 6.34
CA ILE A 99 0.24 -12.65 7.16
C ILE A 99 0.01 -13.91 6.30
N PRO A 100 0.75 -15.00 6.57
CA PRO A 100 0.64 -16.24 5.83
C PRO A 100 -0.52 -17.10 6.34
N ASP A 101 -1.72 -16.88 5.83
CA ASP A 101 -2.89 -17.73 6.10
C ASP A 101 -2.81 -19.04 5.32
N GLY A 102 -1.71 -19.78 5.45
CA GLY A 102 -1.37 -20.93 4.60
C GLY A 102 -2.40 -22.06 4.63
N ASN A 103 -3.15 -22.20 5.72
CA ASN A 103 -4.25 -23.16 5.84
C ASN A 103 -5.59 -22.60 5.34
N GLY A 104 -5.68 -21.30 5.09
CA GLY A 104 -6.91 -20.61 4.73
C GLY A 104 -7.91 -20.51 5.89
N GLU A 105 -7.48 -20.70 7.14
CA GLU A 105 -8.35 -20.74 8.32
C GLU A 105 -8.99 -19.38 8.59
N PHE A 106 -8.18 -18.32 8.53
CA PHE A 106 -8.68 -16.96 8.72
C PHE A 106 -9.62 -16.59 7.57
N THR A 107 -9.19 -16.83 6.34
CA THR A 107 -9.97 -16.59 5.12
C THR A 107 -11.29 -17.35 5.13
N GLN A 108 -11.30 -18.60 5.62
CA GLN A 108 -12.51 -19.41 5.78
C GLN A 108 -13.43 -18.82 6.83
N GLY A 109 -12.90 -18.40 7.99
CA GLY A 109 -13.66 -17.75 9.05
C GLY A 109 -14.29 -16.42 8.61
N MET A 110 -13.62 -15.70 7.70
CA MET A 110 -14.16 -14.50 7.06
C MET A 110 -15.26 -14.80 6.03
N GLY A 111 -15.48 -16.07 5.67
CA GLY A 111 -16.45 -16.47 4.64
C GLY A 111 -16.00 -16.14 3.21
N LEU A 112 -14.70 -15.89 3.01
CA LEU A 112 -14.12 -15.40 1.76
C LEU A 112 -13.15 -16.40 1.11
N LEU A 113 -13.18 -17.67 1.54
CA LEU A 113 -12.39 -18.74 0.94
C LEU A 113 -13.11 -19.29 -0.30
N VAL A 114 -12.53 -19.06 -1.48
CA VAL A 114 -13.08 -19.48 -2.78
C VAL A 114 -12.22 -20.55 -3.42
N ASN A 115 -12.83 -21.36 -4.30
CA ASN A 115 -12.10 -22.31 -5.13
C ASN A 115 -11.63 -21.61 -6.42
N LYS A 116 -10.32 -21.71 -6.70
CA LYS A 116 -9.64 -21.21 -7.89
C LYS A 116 -8.85 -22.34 -8.59
N ALA A 117 -9.40 -23.55 -8.57
CA ALA A 117 -8.76 -24.74 -9.14
C ALA A 117 -8.60 -24.66 -10.67
N GLU A 118 -9.46 -23.90 -11.34
CA GLU A 118 -9.43 -23.66 -12.80
C GLU A 118 -8.15 -22.98 -13.28
N ILE A 119 -7.50 -22.20 -12.42
CA ILE A 119 -6.17 -21.60 -12.66
C ILE A 119 -5.07 -22.28 -11.84
N GLY A 120 -5.35 -23.44 -11.23
CA GLY A 120 -4.37 -24.25 -10.50
C GLY A 120 -4.03 -23.76 -9.09
N PHE A 121 -4.82 -22.85 -8.51
CA PHE A 121 -4.55 -22.32 -7.17
C PHE A 121 -5.18 -23.14 -6.05
N GLY A 122 -6.19 -23.96 -6.34
CA GLY A 122 -6.99 -24.60 -5.29
C GLY A 122 -7.76 -23.55 -4.49
N LYS A 123 -7.89 -23.73 -3.16
CA LYS A 123 -8.61 -22.77 -2.32
C LYS A 123 -7.76 -21.54 -2.01
N ARG A 124 -8.31 -20.35 -2.19
CA ARG A 124 -7.66 -19.04 -1.97
C ARG A 124 -8.63 -18.02 -1.41
N SER A 125 -8.08 -16.91 -0.91
CA SER A 125 -8.91 -15.77 -0.54
C SER A 125 -9.53 -15.12 -1.76
N TRP A 126 -10.77 -14.70 -1.63
CA TRP A 126 -11.33 -13.63 -2.45
C TRP A 126 -10.63 -12.31 -2.13
N ARG A 127 -10.64 -11.37 -3.07
CA ARG A 127 -10.03 -10.05 -2.87
C ARG A 127 -10.97 -9.15 -2.07
N TYR A 128 -10.46 -8.57 -1.00
CA TYR A 128 -11.19 -7.60 -0.18
C TYR A 128 -10.23 -6.74 0.63
N ALA A 129 -10.72 -5.61 1.13
CA ALA A 129 -10.09 -4.87 2.21
C ALA A 129 -11.08 -4.67 3.37
N MET A 130 -10.56 -4.41 4.56
CA MET A 130 -11.38 -4.07 5.72
C MET A 130 -10.62 -3.20 6.73
N LEU A 131 -11.37 -2.37 7.44
CA LEU A 131 -10.90 -1.64 8.61
C LEU A 131 -11.36 -2.38 9.87
N VAL A 132 -10.42 -2.68 10.76
CA VAL A 132 -10.68 -3.43 12.00
C VAL A 132 -10.27 -2.57 13.18
N LYS A 133 -11.17 -2.37 14.15
CA LYS A 133 -10.91 -1.65 15.40
C LYS A 133 -11.10 -2.58 16.59
N ASN A 134 -10.02 -2.82 17.32
CA ASN A 134 -10.00 -3.73 18.48
C ASN A 134 -10.63 -5.10 18.17
N GLY A 135 -10.25 -5.65 17.02
CA GLY A 135 -10.77 -6.91 16.47
C GLY A 135 -12.21 -6.89 15.95
N ILE A 136 -12.92 -5.76 15.99
CA ILE A 136 -14.24 -5.60 15.37
C ILE A 136 -14.07 -5.03 13.96
N ILE A 137 -14.67 -5.69 12.97
CA ILE A 137 -14.68 -5.22 11.59
C ILE A 137 -15.59 -3.99 11.52
N GLU A 138 -15.02 -2.81 11.29
CA GLU A 138 -15.80 -1.58 11.16
C GLU A 138 -16.41 -1.46 9.76
N LYS A 139 -15.62 -1.80 8.74
CA LYS A 139 -16.02 -1.71 7.34
C LYS A 139 -15.32 -2.77 6.50
N MET A 140 -16.05 -3.37 5.57
CA MET A 140 -15.49 -4.21 4.51
C MET A 140 -15.69 -3.57 3.13
N PHE A 141 -14.72 -3.83 2.26
CA PHE A 141 -14.74 -3.53 0.83
C PHE A 141 -14.47 -4.83 0.08
N ILE A 142 -15.54 -5.57 -0.20
CA ILE A 142 -15.46 -6.87 -0.84
C ILE A 142 -15.63 -6.67 -2.34
N GLU A 143 -14.67 -7.16 -3.13
CA GLU A 143 -14.76 -7.06 -4.60
C GLU A 143 -15.99 -7.81 -5.13
N ALA A 144 -16.59 -7.27 -6.18
CA ALA A 144 -17.74 -7.88 -6.83
C ALA A 144 -17.34 -9.23 -7.45
N ASP A 145 -18.20 -10.25 -7.30
CA ASP A 145 -18.00 -11.60 -7.84
C ASP A 145 -18.16 -11.60 -9.37
N LEU A 146 -17.15 -11.07 -10.05
CA LEU A 146 -17.06 -10.92 -11.49
C LEU A 146 -15.94 -11.82 -12.05
N PRO A 147 -16.04 -12.26 -13.32
CA PRO A 147 -14.97 -13.00 -13.97
C PRO A 147 -13.64 -12.22 -13.96
N GLY A 148 -12.53 -12.94 -13.77
CA GLY A 148 -11.19 -12.37 -13.76
C GLY A 148 -10.70 -12.04 -12.35
N ASP A 149 -9.99 -10.94 -12.22
CA ASP A 149 -9.36 -10.49 -10.97
C ASP A 149 -9.80 -9.05 -10.64
N PRO A 150 -11.05 -8.87 -10.18
CA PRO A 150 -11.62 -7.55 -9.91
C PRO A 150 -10.81 -6.82 -8.82
N PHE A 151 -10.65 -5.51 -9.02
CA PHE A 151 -9.93 -4.62 -8.13
C PHE A 151 -10.48 -3.19 -8.29
N GLU A 152 -11.63 -2.94 -7.67
CA GLU A 152 -12.38 -1.68 -7.81
C GLU A 152 -12.72 -1.01 -6.48
N VAL A 153 -12.75 -1.76 -5.37
CA VAL A 153 -13.19 -1.23 -4.06
C VAL A 153 -12.22 -1.54 -2.93
N SER A 154 -11.35 -2.53 -3.10
CA SER A 154 -10.39 -2.97 -2.07
C SER A 154 -9.06 -2.22 -2.11
N ASP A 155 -8.92 -1.23 -3.01
CA ASP A 155 -7.72 -0.42 -3.14
C ASP A 155 -7.48 0.50 -1.94
N ALA A 156 -6.22 0.94 -1.81
CA ALA A 156 -5.79 1.76 -0.68
C ALA A 156 -6.43 3.15 -0.70
N ASP A 157 -6.68 3.73 -1.86
CA ASP A 157 -7.30 5.06 -1.98
C ASP A 157 -8.76 5.03 -1.51
N THR A 158 -9.52 4.00 -1.88
CA THR A 158 -10.88 3.77 -1.37
C THR A 158 -10.88 3.61 0.16
N MET A 159 -9.93 2.85 0.71
CA MET A 159 -9.79 2.68 2.16
C MET A 159 -9.43 4.01 2.85
N LEU A 160 -8.44 4.75 2.33
CA LEU A 160 -8.01 6.01 2.90
C LEU A 160 -9.10 7.07 2.82
N ASN A 161 -9.83 7.14 1.71
CA ASN A 161 -10.96 8.04 1.53
C ASN A 161 -12.08 7.72 2.53
N PHE A 162 -12.31 6.45 2.86
CA PHE A 162 -13.25 6.08 3.92
C PHE A 162 -12.78 6.52 5.32
N ILE A 163 -11.49 6.35 5.62
CA ILE A 163 -10.91 6.74 6.91
C ILE A 163 -10.89 8.26 7.08
N ASN A 164 -10.39 8.97 6.07
CA ASN A 164 -10.29 10.41 6.04
C ASN A 164 -10.25 10.92 4.57
N PRO A 165 -11.38 11.42 4.03
CA PRO A 165 -11.44 11.97 2.67
C PRO A 165 -10.48 13.13 2.41
N GLU A 166 -10.15 13.92 3.44
CA GLU A 166 -9.22 15.04 3.30
C GLU A 166 -7.78 14.54 3.14
N ALA A 167 -7.41 13.45 3.82
CA ALA A 167 -6.10 12.82 3.69
C ALA A 167 -5.94 12.04 2.38
N ALA A 168 -7.05 11.58 1.79
CA ALA A 168 -7.05 10.89 0.48
C ALA A 168 -6.81 11.83 -0.70
N GLN A 169 -6.95 13.15 -0.51
CA GLN A 169 -6.52 14.15 -1.49
C GLN A 169 -5.01 14.36 -1.40
N SER A 170 -4.23 13.34 -1.75
CA SER A 170 -2.78 13.47 -1.82
C SER A 170 -2.40 14.13 -3.13
N THR A 171 -1.87 15.34 -3.07
CA THR A 171 -1.17 15.95 -4.19
C THR A 171 0.07 15.13 -4.51
N GLU A 172 0.16 14.61 -5.74
CA GLU A 172 1.31 13.82 -6.19
C GLU A 172 2.44 14.75 -6.62
N VAL A 173 3.57 14.70 -5.91
CA VAL A 173 4.72 15.57 -6.21
C VAL A 173 5.95 14.73 -6.52
N ALA A 174 6.56 14.97 -7.68
CA ALA A 174 7.87 14.43 -8.03
C ALA A 174 8.86 15.57 -8.27
N ILE A 175 10.11 15.40 -7.78
CA ILE A 175 11.18 16.37 -7.95
C ILE A 175 12.48 15.71 -8.40
N PHE A 176 12.99 16.12 -9.55
CA PHE A 176 14.35 15.78 -9.98
C PHE A 176 15.35 16.69 -9.29
N THR A 177 16.37 16.13 -8.63
CA THR A 177 17.39 16.90 -7.90
C THR A 177 18.81 16.46 -8.25
N LYS A 178 19.80 17.16 -7.72
CA LYS A 178 21.21 16.77 -7.82
C LYS A 178 21.94 17.10 -6.52
N HIS A 179 22.89 16.26 -6.12
CA HIS A 179 23.76 16.52 -4.97
C HIS A 179 24.42 17.90 -5.02
N GLY A 180 24.35 18.63 -3.90
CA GLY A 180 24.92 19.98 -3.76
C GLY A 180 24.11 21.12 -4.42
N CYS A 181 22.94 20.83 -5.00
CA CYS A 181 22.08 21.83 -5.65
C CYS A 181 21.31 22.68 -4.63
N SER A 182 21.71 23.95 -4.47
CA SER A 182 21.05 24.88 -3.53
C SER A 182 19.59 25.19 -3.87
N HIS A 183 19.24 25.25 -5.17
CA HIS A 183 17.86 25.45 -5.61
C HIS A 183 16.97 24.25 -5.30
N CYS A 184 17.53 23.05 -5.33
CA CYS A 184 16.83 21.82 -4.98
C CYS A 184 16.50 21.80 -3.49
N THR A 185 17.45 22.18 -2.63
CA THR A 185 17.19 22.34 -1.18
C THR A 185 16.06 23.33 -0.90
N LYS A 186 16.04 24.47 -1.61
CA LYS A 186 14.98 25.48 -1.45
C LYS A 186 13.61 24.99 -1.91
N ALA A 187 13.54 24.35 -3.08
CA ALA A 187 12.31 23.78 -3.59
C ALA A 187 11.73 22.72 -2.65
N LYS A 188 12.58 21.80 -2.16
CA LYS A 188 12.20 20.79 -1.16
C LYS A 188 11.67 21.42 0.13
N ALA A 189 12.35 22.44 0.66
CA ALA A 189 11.90 23.14 1.85
C ALA A 189 10.55 23.85 1.63
N LEU A 190 10.31 24.41 0.44
CA LEU A 190 9.04 25.04 0.09
C LEU A 190 7.90 24.01 0.02
N LEU A 191 8.11 22.86 -0.63
CA LEU A 191 7.13 21.76 -0.67
C LEU A 191 6.77 21.29 0.74
N THR A 192 7.77 21.05 1.59
CA THR A 192 7.56 20.68 2.99
C THR A 192 6.81 21.76 3.77
N ALA A 193 7.09 23.05 3.52
CA ALA A 193 6.37 24.16 4.15
C ALA A 193 4.89 24.24 3.74
N GLN A 194 4.54 23.75 2.55
CA GLN A 194 3.16 23.58 2.09
C GLN A 194 2.50 22.28 2.61
N GLY A 195 3.20 21.49 3.41
CA GLY A 195 2.71 20.20 3.91
C GLY A 195 2.71 19.09 2.85
N LEU A 196 3.38 19.31 1.71
CA LEU A 196 3.43 18.34 0.62
C LEU A 196 4.59 17.36 0.81
N GLN A 197 4.27 16.07 0.67
CA GLN A 197 5.28 15.04 0.47
C GLN A 197 5.65 14.96 -1.01
N TYR A 198 6.85 14.45 -1.30
CA TYR A 198 7.35 14.34 -2.67
C TYR A 198 8.26 13.13 -2.84
N GLU A 199 8.25 12.56 -4.03
CA GLU A 199 9.26 11.61 -4.50
C GLU A 199 10.46 12.38 -5.07
N GLU A 200 11.65 12.12 -4.52
CA GLU A 200 12.89 12.72 -4.99
C GLU A 200 13.64 11.76 -5.92
N LEU A 201 13.93 12.22 -7.15
CA LEU A 201 14.70 11.47 -8.14
C LEU A 201 16.07 12.13 -8.31
N VAL A 202 17.10 11.58 -7.66
CA VAL A 202 18.44 12.17 -7.64
C VAL A 202 19.20 11.81 -8.92
N LEU A 203 19.62 12.83 -9.67
CA LEU A 203 20.45 12.65 -10.86
C LEU A 203 21.80 12.03 -10.51
N GLY A 204 22.07 10.85 -11.07
CA GLY A 204 23.31 10.08 -10.86
C GLY A 204 23.17 8.93 -9.86
N GLU A 205 22.03 8.83 -9.17
CA GLU A 205 21.71 7.72 -8.26
C GLU A 205 20.45 7.00 -8.74
N ASP A 206 19.30 7.69 -8.69
CA ASP A 206 18.00 7.10 -9.05
C ASP A 206 17.70 7.22 -10.55
N THR A 207 18.24 8.26 -11.19
CA THR A 207 17.96 8.56 -12.59
C THR A 207 19.08 9.33 -13.29
N THR A 208 18.92 9.62 -14.57
CA THR A 208 19.92 10.30 -15.39
C THR A 208 19.44 11.67 -15.88
N ILE A 209 20.38 12.57 -16.19
CA ILE A 209 20.04 13.87 -16.79
C ILE A 209 19.30 13.72 -18.13
N THR A 210 19.55 12.65 -18.87
CA THR A 210 18.86 12.33 -20.12
C THR A 210 17.38 12.03 -19.87
N ALA A 211 17.08 11.22 -18.85
CA ALA A 211 15.70 10.92 -18.47
C ALA A 211 14.96 12.19 -18.04
N MET A 212 15.56 13.01 -17.16
CA MET A 212 14.98 14.29 -16.75
C MET A 212 14.70 15.20 -17.96
N ARG A 213 15.68 15.39 -18.87
CA ARG A 213 15.49 16.19 -20.10
C ARG A 213 14.35 15.68 -20.96
N ALA A 214 14.25 14.38 -21.15
CA ALA A 214 13.19 13.79 -21.96
C ALA A 214 11.79 14.03 -21.37
N ILE A 215 11.68 14.11 -20.03
CA ILE A 215 10.41 14.30 -19.31
C ILE A 215 10.07 15.79 -19.16
N SER A 216 11.03 16.62 -18.74
CA SER A 216 10.81 18.02 -18.37
C SER A 216 11.16 19.02 -19.48
N ASN A 217 11.83 18.57 -20.55
CA ASN A 217 12.40 19.43 -21.58
C ASN A 217 13.32 20.54 -21.00
N ALA A 218 14.03 20.25 -19.90
CA ALA A 218 14.92 21.18 -19.22
C ALA A 218 16.30 20.58 -18.96
N ASP A 219 17.31 21.45 -18.86
CA ASP A 219 18.73 21.06 -18.75
C ASP A 219 19.31 21.15 -17.33
N THR A 220 18.53 21.65 -16.37
CA THR A 220 19.00 21.96 -15.01
C THR A 220 18.06 21.37 -13.96
N THR A 221 18.54 21.26 -12.72
CA THR A 221 17.72 20.88 -11.55
C THR A 221 17.49 22.10 -10.65
N PRO A 222 16.42 22.12 -9.83
CA PRO A 222 15.38 21.09 -9.71
C PRO A 222 14.37 21.12 -10.87
N GLN A 223 13.66 20.02 -11.10
CA GLN A 223 12.47 20.00 -11.97
C GLN A 223 11.31 19.35 -11.21
N ILE A 224 10.23 20.09 -11.02
CA ILE A 224 9.09 19.70 -10.18
C ILE A 224 7.86 19.42 -11.02
N PHE A 225 7.14 18.35 -10.66
CA PHE A 225 5.83 17.98 -11.18
C PHE A 225 4.85 17.89 -10.00
N ILE A 226 3.63 18.39 -10.21
CA ILE A 226 2.54 18.35 -9.22
C ILE A 226 1.28 17.87 -9.94
N ASP A 227 0.68 16.78 -9.49
CA ASP A 227 -0.51 16.12 -10.07
C ASP A 227 -0.38 15.91 -11.59
N GLY A 228 0.77 15.37 -12.00
CA GLY A 228 1.12 15.13 -13.41
C GLY A 228 1.43 16.40 -14.23
N LYS A 229 1.26 17.59 -13.66
CA LYS A 229 1.58 18.86 -14.32
C LYS A 229 3.02 19.25 -14.06
N TYR A 230 3.75 19.52 -15.14
CA TYR A 230 5.09 20.11 -15.05
C TYR A 230 5.02 21.54 -14.53
N ILE A 231 5.73 21.82 -13.43
CA ILE A 231 5.79 23.13 -12.80
C ILE A 231 7.04 23.91 -13.25
N GLY A 232 8.19 23.25 -13.33
CA GLY A 232 9.48 23.87 -13.67
C GLY A 232 10.48 23.80 -12.54
N GLY A 233 11.33 24.82 -12.41
CA GLY A 233 12.35 24.90 -11.38
C GLY A 233 11.86 25.55 -10.08
N ASN A 234 12.80 25.89 -9.20
CA ASN A 234 12.49 26.53 -7.92
C ASN A 234 11.71 27.83 -8.09
N ASP A 235 12.04 28.66 -9.07
CA ASP A 235 11.43 29.98 -9.23
C ASP A 235 10.00 29.87 -9.75
N GLU A 236 9.73 28.89 -10.63
CA GLU A 236 8.38 28.55 -11.06
C GLU A 236 7.56 27.96 -9.92
N LEU A 237 8.16 27.13 -9.06
CA LEU A 237 7.50 26.59 -7.87
C LEU A 237 7.10 27.69 -6.88
N VAL A 238 7.98 28.67 -6.64
CA VAL A 238 7.65 29.83 -5.80
C VAL A 238 6.45 30.60 -6.38
N LYS A 239 6.43 30.81 -7.69
CA LYS A 239 5.30 31.48 -8.37
C LYS A 239 4.01 30.65 -8.29
N TYR A 240 4.12 29.32 -8.32
CA TYR A 240 2.97 28.42 -8.26
C TYR A 240 2.22 28.51 -6.91
N PHE A 241 2.95 28.71 -5.81
CA PHE A 241 2.38 28.85 -4.46
C PHE A 241 2.15 30.30 -4.01
N SER A 242 2.32 31.28 -4.91
CA SER A 242 2.05 32.71 -4.64
C SER A 242 0.65 33.09 -5.10
#